data_AF-A0A256WHS8-F1
#
_entry.id   AF-A0A256WHS8-F1
#
_cell.length_a   1.000
_cell.length_b   1.000
_cell.length_c   1.000
_cell.angle_alpha   90.00
_cell.angle_beta   90.00
_cell.angle_gamma   90.00
#
_symmetry.space_group_name_H-M   'P 1'
#
loop_
_entity.id
_entity.type
_entity.pdbx_description
1 polymer ?
#
loop_
_entity_poly.entity_id
_entity_poly.type
_entity_poly.pdbx_seq_one_letter_code
_entity_poly.pdbx_strand_id
1 'polypeptide(L)'
;MINKKKKYLFFGDGHSVHLLKWIKEVQAYFQVYAISSQGFSKEIEELLPVDNRFSLQANIQKEKASIGILNKFYSLKKIIKELKPDYVNAHYISSHGFLMGN
;
A
#
# COMPACT_ATOMS: atom_id res chain seq x y z
N MET A 1 -5.10 -16.89 25.14
CA MET A 1 -5.31 -16.75 23.67
C MET A 1 -4.94 -15.34 23.28
N ILE A 2 -3.90 -15.15 22.46
CA ILE A 2 -3.52 -13.82 21.96
C ILE A 2 -4.61 -13.43 20.96
N ASN A 3 -5.45 -12.45 21.31
CA ASN A 3 -6.50 -11.97 20.42
C ASN A 3 -5.83 -11.26 19.25
N LYS A 4 -5.70 -11.96 18.11
CA LYS A 4 -4.96 -11.46 16.96
C LYS A 4 -5.81 -10.36 16.32
N LYS A 5 -5.34 -9.10 16.39
CA LYS A 5 -6.00 -7.98 15.71
C LYS A 5 -6.18 -8.35 14.23
N LYS A 6 -7.37 -8.09 13.68
CA LYS A 6 -7.64 -8.26 12.26
C LYS A 6 -6.69 -7.37 11.43
N LYS A 7 -6.31 -7.84 10.25
CA LYS A 7 -5.37 -7.15 9.36
C LYS A 7 -6.13 -6.20 8.43
N TYR A 8 -5.71 -4.94 8.41
CA TYR A 8 -6.29 -3.91 7.55
C TYR A 8 -5.23 -3.39 6.60
N LEU A 9 -5.45 -3.52 5.30
CA LEU A 9 -4.52 -3.08 4.27
C LEU A 9 -5.00 -1.81 3.60
N PHE A 10 -4.20 -0.75 3.67
CA PHE A 10 -4.35 0.42 2.82
C PHE A 10 -3.52 0.29 1.54
N PHE A 11 -4.09 0.71 0.42
CA PHE A 11 -3.35 0.91 -0.81
C PHE A 11 -3.59 2.33 -1.31
N GLY A 12 -2.54 3.14 -1.38
CA GLY A 12 -2.64 4.54 -1.77
C GLY A 12 -1.30 5.27 -1.70
N ASP A 13 -1.34 6.58 -1.89
CA ASP A 13 -0.13 7.41 -1.84
C ASP A 13 0.41 7.55 -0.42
N GLY A 14 1.62 7.02 -0.19
CA GLY A 14 2.37 7.09 1.08
C GLY A 14 2.78 8.49 1.54
N HIS A 15 2.60 9.51 0.69
CA HIS A 15 2.80 10.92 1.05
C HIS A 15 1.48 11.67 1.29
N SER A 16 0.34 10.99 1.16
CA SER A 16 -0.98 11.59 1.37
C SER A 16 -1.28 11.81 2.85
N VAL A 17 -1.63 13.06 3.20
CA VAL A 17 -2.13 13.42 4.53
C VAL A 17 -3.38 12.65 4.93
N HIS A 18 -4.19 12.22 3.96
CA HIS A 18 -5.38 11.42 4.22
C HIS A 18 -5.00 10.02 4.67
N LEU A 19 -4.08 9.37 3.94
CA LEU A 19 -3.58 8.05 4.31
C LEU A 19 -2.99 8.05 5.72
N LEU A 20 -2.21 9.09 6.05
CA LEU A 20 -1.66 9.27 7.39
C LEU A 20 -2.75 9.32 8.48
N LYS A 21 -3.81 10.13 8.27
CA LYS A 21 -4.94 10.24 9.22
C LYS A 21 -5.66 8.90 9.40
N TRP A 22 -5.91 8.19 8.31
CA TRP A 22 -6.57 6.89 8.34
C TRP A 22 -5.73 5.84 9.07
N ILE A 23 -4.42 5.75 8.79
CA ILE A 23 -3.51 4.84 9.49
C ILE A 23 -3.53 5.12 10.99
N LYS A 24 -3.45 6.41 11.38
CA LYS A 24 -3.45 6.83 12.79
C LYS A 24 -4.68 6.36 13.56
N GLU A 25 -5.85 6.44 12.94
CA GLU A 25 -7.11 6.03 13.57
C GLU A 25 -7.27 4.50 13.56
N VAL A 26 -7.03 3.86 12.42
CA VAL A 26 -7.33 2.43 12.23
C VAL A 26 -6.38 1.51 12.99
N GLN A 27 -5.14 1.91 13.25
CA GLN A 27 -4.16 1.12 14.03
C GLN A 27 -4.59 0.85 15.48
N ALA A 28 -5.48 1.69 16.03
CA ALA A 28 -6.03 1.46 17.37
C ALA A 28 -6.82 0.12 17.43
N TYR A 29 -7.50 -0.22 16.34
CA TYR A 29 -8.42 -1.36 16.27
C TYR A 29 -7.85 -2.54 15.47
N PHE A 30 -6.98 -2.28 14.49
CA PHE A 30 -6.49 -3.28 13.53
C PHE A 30 -4.96 -3.34 13.49
N GLN A 31 -4.43 -4.45 12.98
CA GLN A 31 -3.05 -4.52 12.53
C GLN A 31 -2.98 -3.91 11.13
N VAL A 32 -2.40 -2.71 11.02
CA VAL A 32 -2.41 -1.94 9.79
C VAL A 32 -1.20 -2.27 8.92
N TYR A 33 -1.47 -2.44 7.64
CA TYR A 33 -0.50 -2.58 6.55
C TYR A 33 -0.76 -1.49 5.52
N ALA A 34 0.29 -1.01 4.85
CA ALA A 34 0.16 -0.04 3.78
C ALA A 34 1.01 -0.45 2.57
N ILE A 35 0.44 -0.28 1.37
CA ILE A 35 1.15 -0.41 0.10
C ILE A 35 1.09 0.96 -0.60
N SER A 36 2.23 1.46 -1.07
CA SER A 36 2.35 2.71 -1.83
C SER A 36 3.16 2.51 -3.11
N SER A 37 2.83 3.24 -4.17
CA SER A 37 3.57 3.21 -5.44
C SER A 37 4.81 4.11 -5.46
N GLN A 38 4.90 5.09 -4.56
CA GLN A 38 5.92 6.15 -4.57
C GLN A 38 6.82 6.16 -3.33
N GLY A 39 6.66 5.20 -2.41
CA GLY A 39 7.31 5.22 -1.10
C GLY A 39 6.40 5.80 -0.01
N PHE A 40 6.98 6.12 1.15
CA PHE A 40 6.25 6.61 2.32
C PHE A 40 6.87 7.89 2.85
N SER A 41 6.01 8.77 3.39
CA SER A 41 6.42 9.90 4.22
C SER A 41 7.04 9.40 5.53
N LYS A 42 7.94 10.19 6.10
CA LYS A 42 8.63 9.88 7.36
C LYS A 42 7.63 9.61 8.49
N GLU A 43 6.54 10.37 8.53
CA GLU A 43 5.46 10.22 9.50
C GLU A 43 4.78 8.85 9.42
N ILE A 44 4.61 8.29 8.21
CA ILE A 44 4.07 6.93 8.05
C ILE A 44 5.13 5.88 8.41
N GLU A 45 6.41 6.13 8.09
CA GLU A 45 7.50 5.23 8.47
C GLU A 45 7.71 5.13 9.98
N GLU A 46 7.43 6.21 10.71
CA GLU A 46 7.45 6.24 12.18
C GLU A 46 6.23 5.52 12.79
N LEU A 47 5.08 5.55 12.12
CA LEU A 47 3.86 4.90 12.59
C LEU A 47 3.79 3.40 12.27
N LEU A 48 4.26 3.00 11.10
CA LEU A 48 4.18 1.61 10.63
C LEU A 48 5.56 0.95 10.64
N PRO A 49 5.71 -0.21 11.29
CA PRO A 49 6.93 -1.02 11.19
C PRO A 49 7.31 -1.32 9.74
N VAL A 50 8.60 -1.55 9.50
CA VAL A 50 9.12 -1.87 8.16
C VAL A 50 8.42 -3.06 7.50
N ASP A 51 8.05 -4.07 8.29
CA ASP A 51 7.36 -5.28 7.81
C ASP A 51 5.89 -5.04 7.42
N ASN A 52 5.32 -3.90 7.84
CA ASN A 52 3.94 -3.54 7.57
C ASN A 52 3.80 -2.54 6.40
N ARG A 53 4.92 -2.12 5.80
CA ARG A 53 4.94 -1.13 4.71
C ARG A 53 5.59 -1.72 3.46
N PHE A 54 4.89 -1.60 2.34
CA PHE A 54 5.35 -2.12 1.06
C PHE A 54 5.41 -1.00 0.02
N SER A 55 6.60 -0.73 -0.50
CA SER A 55 6.77 0.22 -1.61
C SER A 55 6.85 -0.54 -2.93
N LEU A 56 5.95 -0.22 -3.86
CA LEU A 56 5.97 -0.70 -5.25
C LEU A 56 6.79 0.21 -6.17
N GLN A 57 7.67 1.04 -5.60
CA GLN A 57 8.63 1.84 -6.34
C GLN A 57 9.66 0.91 -6.99
N ALA A 58 9.22 0.24 -8.07
CA ALA A 58 10.08 -0.52 -8.96
C ALA A 58 11.13 0.45 -9.49
N ASN A 59 12.39 0.04 -9.41
CA ASN A 59 13.52 0.77 -9.94
C ASN A 59 13.30 1.00 -11.46
N ILE A 60 12.77 2.16 -11.84
CA ILE A 60 12.32 2.49 -13.21
C ILE A 60 13.51 2.56 -14.19
N GLN A 61 14.75 2.44 -13.72
CA GLN A 61 15.94 2.59 -14.55
C GLN A 61 16.15 1.49 -15.61
N LYS A 62 15.35 0.40 -15.65
CA LYS A 62 15.59 -0.71 -16.60
C LYS A 62 14.40 -1.33 -17.33
N GLU A 63 13.14 -1.00 -17.02
CA GLU A 63 12.00 -1.72 -17.61
C GLU A 63 11.12 -0.83 -18.51
N LYS A 64 10.86 -1.30 -19.73
CA LYS A 64 9.90 -0.73 -20.67
C LYS A 64 8.55 -0.50 -19.94
N ALA A 65 7.99 0.70 -20.08
CA ALA A 65 6.86 1.21 -19.30
C ALA A 65 5.68 0.23 -19.12
N SER A 66 5.37 -0.59 -20.13
CA SER A 66 4.26 -1.56 -20.08
C SER A 66 4.54 -2.80 -19.21
N ILE A 67 5.80 -3.22 -19.08
CA ILE A 67 6.22 -4.39 -18.28
C ILE A 67 6.24 -4.03 -16.79
N GLY A 68 6.70 -2.82 -16.47
CA GLY A 68 6.73 -2.30 -15.10
C GLY A 68 5.33 -2.19 -14.47
N ILE A 69 4.29 -1.94 -15.27
CA ILE A 69 2.89 -1.90 -14.79
C ILE A 69 2.40 -3.31 -14.44
N LEU A 70 2.61 -4.29 -15.32
CA LEU A 70 2.19 -5.67 -15.07
C LEU A 70 2.91 -6.25 -13.84
N ASN A 71 4.18 -5.90 -13.66
CA ASN A 71 4.98 -6.27 -12.50
C ASN A 71 4.43 -5.69 -11.19
N LYS A 72 3.95 -4.42 -11.19
CA LYS A 72 3.29 -3.82 -10.02
C LYS A 72 2.00 -4.54 -9.64
N PHE A 73 1.17 -4.90 -10.62
CA PHE A 73 -0.04 -5.69 -10.37
C PHE A 73 0.26 -7.08 -9.83
N TYR A 74 1.31 -7.75 -10.36
CA TYR A 74 1.73 -9.05 -9.86
C TYR A 74 2.25 -8.97 -8.42
N SER A 75 3.10 -7.99 -8.12
CA SER A 75 3.60 -7.73 -6.76
C SER A 75 2.47 -7.41 -5.79
N LEU A 76 1.50 -6.57 -6.19
CA LEU A 76 0.32 -6.28 -5.38
C LEU A 76 -0.49 -7.55 -5.08
N LYS A 77 -0.77 -8.37 -6.11
CA LYS A 77 -1.47 -9.66 -5.93
C LYS A 77 -0.72 -10.61 -5.02
N LYS A 78 0.61 -10.68 -5.16
CA LYS A 78 1.46 -11.52 -4.30
C LYS A 78 1.40 -11.06 -2.85
N ILE A 79 1.56 -9.76 -2.59
CA ILE A 79 1.47 -9.18 -1.24
C ILE A 79 0.11 -9.48 -0.62
N ILE A 80 -0.99 -9.23 -1.33
CA ILE A 80 -2.34 -9.50 -0.82
C ILE A 80 -2.54 -11.00 -0.52
N LYS A 81 -2.05 -11.88 -1.40
CA LYS A 81 -2.17 -13.34 -1.24
C LYS A 81 -1.38 -13.87 -0.04
N GLU A 82 -0.20 -13.33 0.21
CA GLU A 82 0.66 -13.70 1.35
C GLU A 82 0.15 -13.09 2.66
N LEU A 83 -0.22 -11.80 2.63
CA LEU A 83 -0.69 -11.05 3.78
C LEU A 83 -2.04 -11.56 4.28
N LYS A 84 -2.94 -11.94 3.35
CA LYS A 84 -4.34 -12.31 3.62
C LYS A 84 -5.04 -11.30 4.54
N PRO A 85 -5.16 -10.02 4.12
CA PRO A 85 -5.81 -9.01 4.94
C PRO A 85 -7.31 -9.30 5.08
N ASP A 86 -7.88 -8.98 6.23
CA ASP A 86 -9.33 -9.09 6.47
C ASP A 86 -10.09 -7.96 5.77
N TYR A 87 -9.44 -6.80 5.61
CA TYR A 87 -9.98 -5.61 4.95
C TYR A 87 -8.95 -5.00 4.02
N VAL A 88 -9.40 -4.54 2.85
CA VAL A 88 -8.57 -3.81 1.87
C VAL A 88 -9.26 -2.49 1.55
N ASN A 89 -8.54 -1.38 1.71
CA ASN A 89 -9.00 -0.05 1.36
C ASN A 89 -8.06 0.56 0.32
N ALA A 90 -8.55 0.63 -0.92
CA ALA A 90 -7.85 1.21 -2.04
C ALA A 90 -8.24 2.68 -2.19
N HIS A 91 -7.37 3.59 -1.78
CA HIS A 91 -7.57 5.02 -1.89
C HIS A 91 -6.64 5.56 -3.01
N TYR A 92 -7.22 6.20 -4.02
CA TYR A 92 -6.53 6.80 -5.18
C TYR A 92 -5.88 5.86 -6.22
N ILE A 93 -6.37 4.63 -6.41
CA ILE A 93 -6.00 3.85 -7.62
C ILE A 93 -6.41 4.59 -8.91
N SER A 94 -7.46 5.43 -8.85
CA SER A 94 -8.08 6.05 -10.03
C SER A 94 -7.44 7.34 -10.51
N SER A 95 -6.63 8.06 -9.72
CA SER A 95 -6.22 9.44 -10.08
C SER A 95 -4.85 9.58 -10.75
N HIS A 96 -4.03 8.52 -10.83
CA HIS A 96 -2.65 8.61 -11.37
C HIS A 96 -2.41 7.77 -12.64
N GLY A 97 -3.46 7.54 -13.44
CA GLY A 97 -3.30 7.10 -14.83
C GLY A 97 -3.76 5.67 -15.17
N PHE A 98 -4.71 5.09 -14.43
CA PHE A 98 -5.22 3.75 -14.74
C PHE A 98 -6.64 3.69 -15.34
N LEU A 99 -7.32 4.83 -15.58
CA LEU A 99 -8.67 4.84 -16.19
C LEU A 99 -8.93 5.91 -17.25
N MET A 100 -7.91 6.57 -17.77
CA MET A 100 -8.04 7.22 -19.08
C MET A 100 -6.93 6.69 -19.97
N GLY A 101 -7.28 5.67 -20.75
CA GLY A 101 -6.62 5.50 -22.04
C GLY A 101 -6.86 6.76 -22.84
N ASN A 102 -5.76 7.38 -23.25
CA ASN A 102 -5.64 8.14 -24.48
C ASN A 102 -4.29 7.75 -25.08
#